data_AF-A0A7C8Z1Q5-F1
#
_entry.id   AF-A0A7C8Z1Q5-F1
#
_cell.length_a   1.000
_cell.length_b   1.000
_cell.length_c   1.000
_cell.angle_alpha   90.00
_cell.angle_beta   90.00
_cell.angle_gamma   90.00
#
_symmetry.space_group_name_H-M   'P 1'
#
loop_
_entity.id
_entity.type
_entity.pdbx_description
1 polymer ?
#
loop_
_entity_poly.entity_id
_entity_poly.type
_entity_poly.pdbx_seq_one_letter_code
_entity_poly.pdbx_strand_id
1 'polypeptide(L)'
;MDPNKLGFLLLLSLLFVAAAVSVTDDYVPPPPPAPVTDKPPAPQKPKAATPAAKPYTPPSKSTAQPVKPHMPPPKAPAPPVKVPAPMLGKPPATPYPPKGKAPSPAVKPPTPTPYYGQLPPVKRQDCVPQCKSRCALHSRIGLCMRACSTCCYRCKCVPPGTYGNKEVCGRCYTDMTTHGGRPKCP
;
A
#
# COMPACT_ATOMS: atom_id res chain seq x y z
N MET A 1 63.17 10.31 26.83
CA MET A 1 61.94 11.03 26.45
C MET A 1 62.32 12.12 25.47
N ASP A 2 61.87 12.03 24.21
CA ASP A 2 62.25 12.99 23.16
C ASP A 2 61.40 14.26 23.25
N PRO A 3 61.99 15.46 23.42
CA PRO A 3 61.26 16.72 23.56
C PRO A 3 60.37 17.03 22.35
N ASN A 4 60.73 16.50 21.17
CA ASN A 4 59.96 16.64 19.94
C ASN A 4 58.64 15.85 19.93
N LYS A 5 58.57 14.74 20.69
CA LYS A 5 57.38 13.88 20.74
C LYS A 5 56.31 14.44 21.67
N LEU A 6 56.73 15.16 22.71
CA LEU A 6 55.82 15.87 23.63
C LEU A 6 55.20 17.11 22.96
N GLY A 7 55.97 17.83 22.14
CA GLY A 7 55.47 18.96 21.35
C GLY A 7 54.43 18.53 20.30
N PHE A 8 54.66 17.40 19.62
CA PHE A 8 53.71 16.88 18.63
C PHE A 8 52.39 16.43 19.26
N LEU A 9 52.43 15.81 20.44
CA LEU A 9 51.23 15.42 21.19
C LEU A 9 50.44 16.62 21.72
N LEU A 10 51.12 17.70 22.13
CA LEU A 10 50.47 18.95 22.55
C LEU A 10 49.84 19.72 21.38
N LEU A 11 50.47 19.69 20.20
CA LEU A 11 49.89 20.29 18.98
C LEU A 11 48.68 19.51 18.45
N LEU A 12 48.74 18.17 18.49
CA LEU A 12 47.61 17.32 18.10
C LEU A 12 46.41 17.46 19.04
N SER A 13 46.64 17.62 20.34
CA SER A 13 45.55 17.85 21.29
C SER A 13 44.92 19.24 21.14
N LEU A 14 45.71 20.30 20.92
CA LEU A 14 45.19 21.64 20.64
C LEU A 14 44.38 21.71 19.34
N LEU A 15 44.82 21.02 18.27
CA LEU A 15 44.07 20.91 17.01
C LEU A 15 42.75 20.14 17.17
N PHE A 16 42.72 19.06 17.96
CA PHE A 16 41.50 18.32 18.24
C PHE A 16 40.48 19.14 19.06
N VAL A 17 40.95 19.95 20.01
CA VAL A 17 40.08 20.84 20.79
C VAL A 17 39.49 21.94 19.91
N ALA A 18 40.26 22.54 18.99
CA ALA A 18 39.76 23.58 18.09
C ALA A 18 38.66 23.10 17.13
N ALA A 19 38.74 21.84 16.66
CA ALA A 19 37.72 21.28 15.77
C ALA A 19 36.37 21.03 16.47
N ALA A 20 36.36 20.78 17.80
CA ALA A 20 35.14 20.48 18.53
C ALA A 20 34.26 21.72 18.82
N VAL A 21 34.84 22.93 18.90
CA VAL A 21 34.11 24.16 19.26
C VAL A 21 33.28 24.71 18.08
N SER A 22 33.57 24.30 16.85
CA SER A 22 32.92 24.87 15.64
C SER A 22 31.56 24.23 15.28
N VAL A 23 31.09 23.22 16.03
CA VAL A 23 29.89 22.42 15.65
C VAL A 23 28.67 22.69 16.55
N THR A 24 28.81 23.47 17.62
CA THR A 24 27.73 23.64 18.62
C THR A 24 26.86 24.87 18.47
N ASP A 25 27.13 25.80 17.53
CA ASP A 25 26.40 27.08 17.46
C ASP A 25 25.22 27.13 16.47
N ASP A 26 25.02 26.10 15.62
CA ASP A 26 23.95 26.12 14.59
C ASP A 26 22.82 25.11 14.84
N TYR A 27 22.70 24.57 16.07
CA TYR A 27 21.56 23.72 16.41
C TYR A 27 20.35 24.58 16.81
N VAL A 28 19.59 25.03 15.81
CA VAL A 28 18.25 25.58 16.01
C VAL A 28 17.25 24.41 16.10
N PRO A 29 16.72 24.08 17.29
CA PRO A 29 15.70 23.04 17.40
C PRO A 29 14.46 23.47 16.59
N PRO A 30 13.78 22.53 15.91
CA PRO A 30 12.57 22.84 15.17
C PRO A 30 11.49 23.37 16.14
N PRO A 31 10.67 24.35 15.71
CA PRO A 31 9.58 24.85 16.54
C PRO A 31 8.62 23.70 16.89
N PRO A 32 8.06 23.68 18.11
CA PRO A 32 7.08 22.67 18.49
C PRO A 32 5.88 22.73 17.53
N PRO A 33 5.26 21.57 17.20
CA PRO A 33 4.06 21.56 16.38
C PRO A 33 2.99 22.42 17.04
N ALA A 34 2.35 23.30 16.25
CA ALA A 34 1.27 24.15 16.73
C ALA A 34 0.20 23.30 17.44
N PRO A 35 -0.38 23.80 18.55
CA PRO A 35 -1.46 23.09 19.23
C PRO A 35 -2.61 22.90 18.23
N VAL A 36 -2.89 21.65 17.90
CA VAL A 36 -4.10 21.31 17.16
C VAL A 36 -5.28 21.66 18.04
N THR A 37 -5.94 22.77 17.74
CA THR A 37 -7.27 23.07 18.27
C THR A 37 -8.20 22.03 17.68
N ASP A 38 -8.40 20.92 18.41
CA ASP A 38 -9.46 19.95 18.14
C ASP A 38 -10.79 20.70 18.21
N LYS A 39 -11.29 21.11 17.03
CA LYS A 39 -12.63 21.65 16.90
C LYS A 39 -13.59 20.58 17.43
N PRO A 40 -14.41 20.88 18.47
CA PRO A 40 -15.34 19.90 19.00
C PRO A 40 -16.21 19.36 17.86
N PRO A 41 -16.38 18.03 17.74
CA PRO A 41 -17.28 17.46 16.76
C PRO A 41 -18.67 18.06 16.97
N ALA A 42 -19.26 18.57 15.89
CA ALA A 42 -20.60 19.14 15.91
C ALA A 42 -21.58 18.16 16.58
N PRO A 43 -22.58 18.65 17.34
CA PRO A 43 -23.58 17.80 17.96
C PRO A 43 -24.23 16.91 16.89
N GLN A 44 -24.00 15.60 16.98
CA GLN A 44 -24.68 14.65 16.12
C GLN A 44 -26.16 14.67 16.50
N LYS A 45 -27.00 15.15 15.58
CA LYS A 45 -28.46 15.07 15.70
C LYS A 45 -28.85 13.60 15.98
N PRO A 46 -29.70 13.31 16.97
CA PRO A 46 -30.16 11.95 17.25
C PRO A 46 -30.73 11.32 15.98
N LYS A 47 -30.15 10.21 15.54
CA LYS A 47 -30.75 9.39 14.49
C LYS A 47 -32.07 8.86 15.03
N ALA A 48 -33.15 9.14 14.30
CA ALA A 48 -34.48 8.61 14.59
C ALA A 48 -34.40 7.08 14.73
N ALA A 49 -35.03 6.56 15.78
CA ALA A 49 -35.12 5.14 16.04
C ALA A 49 -35.71 4.40 14.83
N THR A 50 -35.01 3.36 14.39
CA THR A 50 -35.51 2.42 13.40
C THR A 50 -36.78 1.76 13.95
N PRO A 51 -37.89 1.69 13.18
CA PRO A 51 -39.09 0.97 13.62
C PRO A 51 -38.78 -0.51 13.86
N ALA A 52 -39.34 -1.03 14.95
CA ALA A 52 -39.19 -2.42 15.40
C ALA A 52 -39.46 -3.43 14.27
N ALA A 53 -38.59 -4.42 14.16
CA ALA A 53 -38.77 -5.56 13.28
C ALA A 53 -40.08 -6.30 13.63
N LYS A 54 -40.91 -6.58 12.61
CA LYS A 54 -42.12 -7.39 12.78
C LYS A 54 -41.75 -8.82 13.22
N PRO A 55 -42.59 -9.50 14.02
CA PRO A 55 -42.35 -10.88 14.42
C PRO A 55 -42.24 -11.81 13.21
N TYR A 56 -41.15 -12.59 13.15
CA TYR A 56 -40.95 -13.64 12.17
C TYR A 56 -41.90 -14.82 12.48
N THR A 57 -42.83 -15.12 11.57
CA THR A 57 -43.64 -16.34 11.60
C THR A 57 -42.90 -17.46 10.88
N PRO A 58 -42.64 -18.62 11.51
CA PRO A 58 -42.02 -19.75 10.84
C PRO A 58 -42.94 -20.36 9.76
N PRO A 59 -42.40 -20.86 8.64
CA PRO A 59 -43.22 -21.47 7.60
C PRO A 59 -43.79 -22.83 8.06
N SER A 60 -45.08 -23.01 7.78
CA SER A 60 -45.84 -24.24 8.04
C SER A 60 -45.27 -25.42 7.25
N LYS A 61 -45.14 -26.58 7.89
CA LYS A 61 -44.74 -27.85 7.26
C LYS A 61 -45.76 -28.21 6.17
N SER A 62 -45.34 -28.12 4.91
CA SER A 62 -46.11 -28.62 3.77
C SER A 62 -45.82 -30.11 3.57
N THR A 63 -46.89 -30.89 3.61
CA THR A 63 -46.93 -32.34 3.46
C THR A 63 -46.34 -32.78 2.11
N ALA A 64 -45.46 -33.78 2.14
CA ALA A 64 -44.84 -34.36 0.96
C ALA A 64 -45.88 -34.95 -0.01
N GLN A 65 -45.80 -34.57 -1.29
CA GLN A 65 -46.44 -35.30 -2.38
C GLN A 65 -45.41 -36.19 -3.09
N PRO A 66 -45.77 -37.37 -3.63
CA PRO A 66 -44.82 -38.27 -4.25
C PRO A 66 -44.46 -37.77 -5.66
N VAL A 67 -43.21 -37.33 -5.85
CA VAL A 67 -42.69 -36.96 -7.17
C VAL A 67 -42.15 -38.19 -7.91
N LYS A 68 -42.67 -38.44 -9.12
CA LYS A 68 -42.21 -39.47 -10.06
C LYS A 68 -40.73 -39.25 -10.43
N PRO A 69 -39.89 -40.30 -10.54
CA PRO A 69 -38.49 -40.13 -10.94
C PRO A 69 -38.39 -39.53 -12.35
N HIS A 70 -37.91 -38.29 -12.44
CA HIS A 70 -37.50 -37.70 -13.71
C HIS A 70 -36.06 -38.12 -13.98
N MET A 71 -35.86 -39.00 -14.96
CA MET A 71 -34.52 -39.26 -15.50
C MET A 71 -34.02 -37.98 -16.20
N PRO A 72 -32.77 -37.56 -15.96
CA PRO A 72 -32.19 -36.44 -16.69
C PRO A 72 -32.00 -36.82 -18.17
N PRO A 73 -32.24 -35.90 -19.13
CA PRO A 73 -32.00 -36.17 -20.53
C PRO A 73 -30.50 -36.36 -20.81
N PRO A 74 -30.11 -37.20 -21.79
CA PRO A 74 -28.73 -37.36 -22.18
C PRO A 74 -28.18 -36.03 -22.72
N LYS A 75 -27.01 -35.61 -22.20
CA LYS A 75 -26.29 -34.42 -22.68
C LYS A 75 -25.92 -34.61 -24.16
N ALA A 76 -26.40 -33.71 -25.00
CA ALA A 76 -25.91 -33.58 -26.37
C ALA A 76 -24.39 -33.23 -26.37
N PRO A 77 -23.58 -33.80 -27.26
CA PRO A 77 -22.17 -33.43 -27.39
C PRO A 77 -22.02 -31.98 -27.84
N ALA A 78 -21.07 -31.28 -27.22
CA ALA A 78 -20.77 -29.88 -27.52
C ALA A 78 -20.30 -29.71 -28.97
N PRO A 79 -20.67 -28.62 -29.66
CA PRO A 79 -20.11 -28.31 -30.99
C PRO A 79 -18.61 -27.98 -30.89
N PRO A 80 -17.81 -28.22 -31.94
CA PRO A 80 -16.38 -27.95 -31.93
C PRO A 80 -16.12 -26.46 -31.79
N VAL A 81 -15.36 -26.09 -30.76
CA VAL A 81 -14.92 -24.71 -30.52
C VAL A 81 -13.92 -24.33 -31.60
N LYS A 82 -14.32 -23.43 -32.51
CA LYS A 82 -13.41 -22.85 -33.51
C LYS A 82 -12.48 -21.87 -32.79
N VAL A 83 -11.22 -22.26 -32.61
CA VAL A 83 -10.20 -21.43 -31.97
C VAL A 83 -9.88 -20.23 -32.89
N PRO A 84 -10.04 -18.97 -32.46
CA PRO A 84 -9.54 -17.84 -33.24
C PRO A 84 -8.01 -17.81 -33.19
N ALA A 85 -7.37 -17.56 -34.34
CA ALA A 85 -5.94 -17.40 -34.46
C ALA A 85 -5.41 -16.25 -33.55
N PRO A 86 -4.18 -16.33 -33.03
CA PRO A 86 -3.59 -15.25 -32.26
C PRO A 86 -3.19 -14.11 -33.21
N MET A 87 -3.95 -13.01 -33.17
CA MET A 87 -3.55 -11.76 -33.82
C MET A 87 -2.39 -11.15 -33.02
N LEU A 88 -1.18 -11.38 -33.50
CA LEU A 88 0.05 -10.69 -33.09
C LEU A 88 -0.07 -9.20 -33.48
N GLY A 89 -0.63 -8.38 -32.59
CA GLY A 89 -0.66 -6.93 -32.71
C GLY A 89 0.64 -6.31 -32.21
N LYS A 90 1.32 -5.54 -33.07
CA LYS A 90 2.51 -4.75 -32.75
C LYS A 90 2.24 -3.72 -31.63
N PRO A 91 3.23 -3.36 -30.80
CA PRO A 91 3.11 -2.26 -29.85
C PRO A 91 3.15 -0.90 -30.58
N PRO A 92 2.23 0.05 -30.30
CA PRO A 92 2.43 1.43 -30.71
C PRO A 92 3.38 2.13 -29.74
N ALA A 93 4.46 2.68 -30.30
CA ALA A 93 5.35 3.62 -29.64
C ALA A 93 4.60 4.91 -29.28
N THR A 94 4.98 5.47 -28.14
CA THR A 94 4.58 6.80 -27.63
C THR A 94 5.03 7.91 -28.57
N PRO A 95 4.43 9.12 -28.53
CA PRO A 95 4.91 10.14 -27.59
C PRO A 95 3.78 11.08 -27.11
N TYR A 96 3.36 10.96 -25.85
CA TYR A 96 2.63 12.06 -25.20
C TYR A 96 3.58 12.80 -24.25
N PRO A 97 3.69 14.14 -24.37
CA PRO A 97 4.71 14.92 -23.68
C PRO A 97 4.41 15.10 -22.19
N PRO A 98 5.43 15.21 -21.34
CA PRO A 98 5.25 15.51 -19.93
C PRO A 98 4.97 17.01 -19.72
N LYS A 99 3.78 17.36 -19.24
CA LYS A 99 3.56 18.68 -18.64
C LYS A 99 4.10 18.67 -17.21
N GLY A 100 5.29 19.23 -17.00
CA GLY A 100 5.79 19.67 -15.69
C GLY A 100 5.07 20.94 -15.22
N LYS A 101 5.24 21.47 -14.00
CA LYS A 101 6.00 21.09 -12.80
C LYS A 101 5.19 21.60 -11.59
N ALA A 102 5.29 20.92 -10.45
CA ALA A 102 5.27 21.59 -9.14
C ALA A 102 6.44 21.00 -8.33
N PRO A 103 7.18 21.81 -7.56
CA PRO A 103 8.40 21.37 -6.89
C PRO A 103 8.07 20.34 -5.80
N SER A 104 8.52 19.11 -6.02
CA SER A 104 8.63 18.13 -4.95
C SER A 104 9.70 18.64 -3.98
N PRO A 105 9.45 18.73 -2.65
CA PRO A 105 10.53 18.95 -1.71
C PRO A 105 11.55 17.82 -1.87
N ALA A 106 12.82 18.19 -1.94
CA ALA A 106 13.95 17.29 -2.08
C ALA A 106 14.03 16.38 -0.84
N VAL A 107 13.39 15.21 -0.91
CA VAL A 107 13.66 14.12 0.02
C VAL A 107 15.05 13.59 -0.36
N LYS A 108 16.02 13.77 0.53
CA LYS A 108 17.38 13.24 0.39
C LYS A 108 17.32 11.75 0.04
N PRO A 109 18.10 11.25 -0.93
CA PRO A 109 18.10 9.83 -1.27
C PRO A 109 18.57 9.01 -0.06
N PRO A 110 17.78 8.07 0.47
CA PRO A 110 18.32 7.05 1.35
C PRO A 110 19.25 6.16 0.52
N THR A 111 20.46 5.97 1.03
CA THR A 111 21.50 5.06 0.55
C THR A 111 20.97 3.69 0.14
N PRO A 112 21.55 3.02 -0.87
CA PRO A 112 21.13 1.70 -1.30
C PRO A 112 21.63 0.64 -0.31
N THR A 113 20.82 0.35 0.71
CA THR A 113 20.93 -0.93 1.42
C THR A 113 19.91 -1.89 0.83
N PRO A 114 20.28 -3.13 0.47
CA PRO A 114 19.35 -4.16 0.05
C PRO A 114 18.54 -4.63 1.28
N TYR A 115 17.53 -3.84 1.64
CA TYR A 115 16.69 -3.99 2.83
C TYR A 115 15.30 -4.54 2.47
N TYR A 116 15.25 -5.49 1.54
CA TYR A 116 13.99 -6.12 1.12
C TYR A 116 13.43 -7.13 2.14
N GLY A 117 14.16 -7.42 3.22
CA GLY A 117 13.72 -8.31 4.29
C GLY A 117 13.09 -7.62 5.51
N GLN A 118 13.22 -6.30 5.65
CA GLN A 118 12.90 -5.62 6.90
C GLN A 118 12.26 -4.24 6.69
N LEU A 119 11.52 -4.03 5.58
CA LEU A 119 10.83 -2.76 5.35
C LEU A 119 9.98 -2.41 6.60
N PRO A 120 10.10 -1.19 7.16
CA PRO A 120 9.37 -0.84 8.36
C PRO A 120 7.87 -0.99 8.10
N PRO A 121 7.12 -1.61 9.04
CA PRO A 121 5.71 -1.87 8.84
C PRO A 121 4.94 -0.56 8.67
N VAL A 122 4.19 -0.47 7.57
CA VAL A 122 3.30 0.65 7.23
C VAL A 122 2.16 0.69 8.23
N LYS A 123 1.96 1.85 8.87
CA LYS A 123 0.82 2.06 9.77
C LYS A 123 -0.48 2.13 8.96
N ARG A 124 -1.61 1.85 9.63
CA ARG A 124 -2.91 1.86 8.96
C ARG A 124 -3.22 3.21 8.29
N GLN A 125 -2.86 4.33 8.93
CA GLN A 125 -3.11 5.66 8.35
C GLN A 125 -2.30 5.90 7.07
N ASP A 126 -1.11 5.32 6.97
CA ASP A 126 -0.18 5.53 5.85
C ASP A 126 -0.51 4.67 4.62
N CYS A 127 -1.41 3.68 4.76
CA CYS A 127 -1.84 2.85 3.63
C CYS A 127 -2.50 3.66 2.52
N VAL A 128 -3.31 4.66 2.86
CA VAL A 128 -4.04 5.46 1.86
C VAL A 128 -3.09 6.25 0.95
N PRO A 129 -2.15 7.07 1.46
CA PRO A 129 -1.22 7.79 0.61
C PRO A 129 -0.27 6.85 -0.16
N GLN A 130 0.19 5.75 0.45
CA GLN A 130 1.06 4.79 -0.23
C GLN A 130 0.33 4.08 -1.38
N CYS A 131 -0.92 3.66 -1.16
CA CYS A 131 -1.74 3.05 -2.20
C CYS A 131 -2.09 4.05 -3.32
N LYS A 132 -2.25 5.34 -3.00
CA LYS A 132 -2.47 6.38 -4.00
C LYS A 132 -1.30 6.44 -4.98
N SER A 133 -0.07 6.41 -4.47
CA SER A 133 1.14 6.36 -5.31
C SER A 133 1.17 5.08 -6.15
N ARG A 134 0.89 3.92 -5.54
CA ARG A 134 0.85 2.63 -6.26
C ARG A 134 -0.14 2.58 -7.40
N CYS A 135 -1.33 3.11 -7.17
CA CYS A 135 -2.43 3.03 -8.11
C CYS A 135 -2.47 4.18 -9.11
N ALA A 136 -1.51 5.12 -9.07
CA ALA A 136 -1.53 6.35 -9.86
C ALA A 136 -1.64 6.12 -11.37
N LEU A 137 -1.02 5.06 -11.90
CA LEU A 137 -1.04 4.70 -13.32
C LEU A 137 -1.99 3.55 -13.65
N HIS A 138 -2.69 3.01 -12.64
CA HIS A 138 -3.56 1.87 -12.85
C HIS A 138 -4.82 2.30 -13.60
N SER A 139 -5.15 1.64 -14.72
CA SER A 139 -6.33 1.97 -15.55
C SER A 139 -7.65 2.01 -14.76
N ARG A 140 -7.75 1.17 -13.72
CA ARG A 140 -8.87 1.11 -12.78
C ARG A 140 -8.43 1.56 -11.39
N ILE A 141 -8.24 2.87 -11.20
CA ILE A 141 -7.72 3.45 -9.94
C ILE A 141 -8.55 3.03 -8.73
N GLY A 142 -9.89 3.15 -8.79
CA GLY A 142 -10.77 2.81 -7.66
C GLY A 142 -10.71 1.33 -7.25
N LEU A 143 -10.55 0.43 -8.21
CA LEU A 143 -10.39 -1.00 -7.94
C LEU A 143 -9.01 -1.29 -7.33
N CYS A 144 -7.96 -0.70 -7.90
CA CYS A 144 -6.60 -0.81 -7.38
C CYS A 144 -6.52 -0.31 -5.94
N MET A 145 -7.09 0.86 -5.63
CA MET A 145 -7.06 1.43 -4.28
C MET A 145 -7.72 0.52 -3.25
N ARG A 146 -8.85 -0.11 -3.61
CA ARG A 146 -9.58 -1.04 -2.72
C ARG A 146 -8.77 -2.31 -2.46
N ALA A 147 -8.14 -2.85 -3.49
CA ALA A 147 -7.26 -4.02 -3.38
C ALA A 147 -6.00 -3.70 -2.56
N CYS A 148 -5.30 -2.62 -2.91
CA CYS A 148 -4.09 -2.17 -2.24
C CYS A 148 -4.32 -1.90 -0.76
N SER A 149 -5.37 -1.15 -0.40
CA SER A 149 -5.66 -0.86 1.01
C SER A 149 -5.95 -2.13 1.81
N THR A 150 -6.69 -3.09 1.25
CA THR A 150 -6.90 -4.41 1.88
C THR A 150 -5.57 -5.12 2.15
N CYS A 151 -4.69 -5.17 1.14
CA CYS A 151 -3.37 -5.79 1.25
C CYS A 151 -2.49 -5.06 2.26
N CYS A 152 -2.47 -3.72 2.24
CA CYS A 152 -1.70 -2.92 3.18
C CYS A 152 -2.18 -3.11 4.62
N TYR A 153 -3.49 -3.16 4.86
CA TYR A 153 -4.01 -3.34 6.22
C TYR A 153 -3.67 -4.70 6.81
N ARG A 154 -3.58 -5.74 5.98
CA ARG A 154 -3.19 -7.09 6.37
C ARG A 154 -1.68 -7.24 6.51
N CYS A 155 -0.94 -6.86 5.47
CA CYS A 155 0.48 -7.12 5.34
C CYS A 155 1.37 -5.99 5.87
N LYS A 156 0.80 -4.84 6.23
CA LYS A 156 1.52 -3.65 6.69
C LYS A 156 2.65 -3.25 5.74
N CYS A 157 2.46 -3.46 4.45
CA CYS A 157 3.45 -3.15 3.44
C CYS A 157 2.75 -2.76 2.13
N VAL A 158 3.30 -1.74 1.48
CA VAL A 158 2.94 -1.32 0.12
C VAL A 158 4.25 -1.21 -0.64
N PRO A 159 4.43 -1.91 -1.76
CA PRO A 159 5.73 -1.89 -2.40
C PRO A 159 6.03 -0.50 -3.03
N PRO A 160 7.28 -0.17 -3.40
CA PRO A 160 7.66 1.17 -3.94
C PRO A 160 7.56 1.27 -5.48
N GLY A 161 6.80 2.22 -6.04
CA GLY A 161 6.52 2.33 -7.50
C GLY A 161 5.04 2.16 -7.87
N THR A 162 4.72 1.97 -9.15
CA THR A 162 3.34 1.76 -9.65
C THR A 162 3.08 0.35 -10.18
N TYR A 163 4.15 -0.40 -10.49
CA TYR A 163 4.10 -1.76 -11.02
C TYR A 163 5.25 -2.58 -10.42
N GLY A 164 5.10 -3.90 -10.36
CA GLY A 164 6.15 -4.82 -9.89
C GLY A 164 6.53 -4.67 -8.41
N ASN A 165 7.72 -5.15 -8.07
CA ASN A 165 8.35 -5.05 -6.75
C ASN A 165 7.51 -5.66 -5.63
N LYS A 166 6.68 -6.67 -5.93
CA LYS A 166 5.78 -7.28 -4.95
C LYS A 166 6.56 -8.08 -3.90
N GLU A 167 7.66 -8.67 -4.34
CA GLU A 167 8.65 -9.41 -3.54
C GLU A 167 9.24 -8.59 -2.40
N VAL A 168 9.24 -7.25 -2.52
CA VAL A 168 9.68 -6.33 -1.45
C VAL A 168 8.81 -6.42 -0.20
N CYS A 169 7.52 -6.68 -0.38
CA CYS A 169 6.57 -6.88 0.72
C CYS A 169 6.44 -8.36 1.12
N GLY A 170 7.28 -9.23 0.54
CA GLY A 170 7.31 -10.65 0.80
C GLY A 170 6.00 -11.38 0.49
N ARG A 171 5.90 -12.57 1.08
CA ARG A 171 4.85 -13.56 0.82
C ARG A 171 3.44 -13.06 1.10
N CYS A 172 3.26 -12.22 2.13
CA CYS A 172 1.92 -11.73 2.46
C CYS A 172 1.27 -10.97 1.29
N TYR A 173 2.05 -10.12 0.60
CA TYR A 173 1.52 -9.33 -0.52
C TYR A 173 1.40 -10.15 -1.81
N THR A 174 2.30 -11.11 -2.05
CA THR A 174 2.32 -11.94 -3.27
C THR A 174 1.32 -13.09 -3.22
N ASP A 175 1.16 -13.74 -2.07
CA ASP A 175 0.42 -15.00 -1.93
C ASP A 175 -1.07 -14.76 -1.64
N MET A 176 -1.44 -13.50 -1.37
CA MET A 176 -2.83 -13.09 -1.25
C MET A 176 -3.56 -13.27 -2.58
N THR A 177 -4.50 -14.21 -2.59
CA THR A 177 -5.33 -14.53 -3.76
C THR A 177 -6.79 -14.16 -3.52
N THR A 178 -7.51 -13.97 -4.63
CA THR A 178 -8.97 -13.91 -4.65
C THR A 178 -9.55 -15.33 -4.62
N HIS A 179 -10.86 -15.46 -4.42
CA HIS A 179 -11.54 -16.77 -4.49
C HIS A 179 -11.32 -17.51 -5.84
N GLY A 180 -10.99 -16.79 -6.92
CA GLY A 180 -10.66 -17.38 -8.22
C GLY A 180 -9.18 -17.74 -8.41
N GLY A 181 -8.37 -17.77 -7.35
CA GLY A 181 -6.94 -18.13 -7.42
C GLY A 181 -6.04 -17.09 -8.10
N ARG A 182 -6.57 -15.92 -8.46
CA ARG A 182 -5.78 -14.82 -9.04
C ARG A 182 -5.16 -13.96 -7.93
N PRO A 183 -3.94 -13.40 -8.15
CA PRO A 183 -3.32 -12.49 -7.20
C PRO A 183 -4.25 -11.31 -6.92
N LYS A 184 -4.46 -11.01 -5.64
CA LYS A 184 -5.38 -9.98 -5.18
C LYS A 184 -4.72 -8.61 -5.13
N CYS A 185 -3.45 -8.54 -4.76
CA CYS A 185 -2.75 -7.29 -4.52
C CYS A 185 -2.17 -6.70 -5.83
N PRO A 186 -2.36 -5.37 -6.07
CA PRO A 186 -1.96 -4.72 -7.32
C PRO A 186 -0.45 -4.64 -7.50
#